data_AF-A0A1X9Z887-F1
#
_entry.id   AF-A0A1X9Z887-F1
#
_cell.length_a   1.000
_cell.length_b   1.000
_cell.length_c   1.000
_cell.angle_alpha   90.00
_cell.angle_beta   90.00
_cell.angle_gamma   90.00
#
_symmetry.space_group_name_H-M   'P 1'
#
loop_
_entity.id
_entity.type
_entity.pdbx_description
1 polymer ?
#
loop_
_entity_poly.entity_id
_entity_poly.type
_entity_poly.pdbx_seq_one_letter_code
_entity_poly.pdbx_strand_id
1 'polypeptide(L)'
;MKNKTNLRCLILLVLGVISITSCKKEFNVGNPEEKNLSNAVVIENGYLKFRDQKAFDSLLSILVKPENLNSKPKELRYFKSYKDIFLEIEKQYEAVNSSKSFDDFKDKYVDLVTVRSDSSLIYKFGTPLSALFTNGYGEVKIGDFTTVYTKDQRMVSYKGNHKSEEQVNNIKTTDAKAGVFVSDILKSVSVATTENTYGPTTTAAIKSELYYNEDGKRRLFVDLWKENTPRTDGSWTPSETPSIVHYYFTSRQELKKTFGGWRTNETDYYFSNLNYTYTFKSFVSTTPTSYNFNLPNYSVGNATGTIIIDIGTQEGVAMGIYGTGRFYSGGVPNAPSFNVPN
;
A
#
# COMPACT_ATOMS: atom_id res chain seq x y z
N MET A 1 -62.80 -44.85 9.57
CA MET A 1 -61.95 -43.72 10.00
C MET A 1 -60.48 -44.14 9.96
N LYS A 2 -59.74 -43.72 8.94
CA LYS A 2 -58.27 -43.78 8.89
C LYS A 2 -57.80 -42.53 8.16
N ASN A 3 -57.23 -41.58 8.91
CA ASN A 3 -56.61 -40.37 8.39
C ASN A 3 -55.43 -40.74 7.49
N LYS A 4 -55.59 -40.55 6.17
CA LYS A 4 -54.46 -40.50 5.22
C LYS A 4 -54.07 -39.04 5.01
N THR A 5 -53.56 -38.41 6.07
CA THR A 5 -52.92 -37.11 5.99
C THR A 5 -51.48 -37.28 5.51
N ASN A 6 -51.25 -36.89 4.25
CA ASN A 6 -50.03 -36.26 3.74
C ASN A 6 -48.66 -36.75 4.26
N LEU A 7 -48.32 -38.01 3.99
CA LEU A 7 -46.94 -38.51 4.10
C LEU A 7 -45.99 -37.82 3.10
N ARG A 8 -46.52 -37.30 1.98
CA ARG A 8 -45.72 -36.56 0.97
C ARG A 8 -45.34 -35.14 1.41
N CYS A 9 -46.12 -34.48 2.27
CA CYS A 9 -45.75 -33.16 2.80
C CYS A 9 -44.74 -33.25 3.96
N LEU A 10 -44.76 -34.36 4.71
CA LEU A 10 -43.80 -34.55 5.81
C LEU A 10 -42.37 -34.81 5.30
N ILE A 11 -42.22 -35.54 4.20
CA ILE A 11 -40.89 -35.81 3.59
C ILE A 11 -40.29 -34.55 2.95
N LEU A 12 -41.13 -33.66 2.40
CA LEU A 12 -40.68 -32.37 1.86
C LEU A 12 -40.29 -31.36 2.96
N LEU A 13 -40.92 -31.41 4.13
CA LEU A 13 -40.51 -30.60 5.29
C LEU A 13 -39.22 -31.11 5.93
N VAL A 14 -38.97 -32.42 5.95
CA VAL A 14 -37.71 -32.97 6.49
C VAL A 14 -36.52 -32.75 5.53
N LEU A 15 -36.74 -32.75 4.21
CA LEU A 15 -35.70 -32.38 3.24
C LEU A 15 -35.46 -30.86 3.15
N GLY A 16 -36.42 -30.03 3.57
CA GLY A 16 -36.25 -28.57 3.64
C GLY A 16 -35.46 -28.10 4.87
N VAL A 17 -35.50 -28.84 5.98
CA VAL A 17 -34.83 -28.47 7.25
C VAL A 17 -33.37 -28.97 7.30
N ILE A 18 -33.01 -29.98 6.51
CA ILE A 18 -31.60 -30.43 6.39
C ILE A 18 -30.75 -29.45 5.53
N SER A 19 -31.38 -28.52 4.81
CA SER A 19 -30.69 -27.52 3.98
C SER A 19 -30.20 -26.27 4.71
N ILE A 20 -30.46 -26.12 6.02
CA ILE A 20 -30.08 -24.90 6.79
C ILE A 20 -29.22 -25.21 8.03
N THR A 21 -28.68 -26.43 8.14
CA THR A 21 -27.51 -26.65 9.00
C THR A 21 -26.27 -26.39 8.17
N SER A 22 -25.88 -25.11 8.16
CA SER A 22 -24.58 -24.62 7.73
C SER A 22 -23.49 -25.32 8.54
N CYS A 23 -23.15 -26.53 8.12
CA CYS A 23 -21.79 -27.02 8.23
C CYS A 23 -20.95 -26.10 7.35
N LYS A 24 -20.44 -25.02 7.96
CA LYS A 24 -19.16 -24.43 7.59
C LYS A 24 -18.12 -25.54 7.72
N LYS A 25 -18.09 -26.42 6.73
CA LYS A 25 -16.89 -27.18 6.43
C LYS A 25 -15.98 -26.12 5.84
N GLU A 26 -15.10 -25.60 6.70
CA GLU A 26 -13.94 -24.83 6.28
C GLU A 26 -13.15 -25.70 5.31
N PHE A 27 -13.55 -25.68 4.05
CA PHE A 27 -12.66 -25.97 2.96
C PHE A 27 -11.71 -24.78 2.92
N ASN A 28 -10.70 -24.88 3.77
CA ASN A 28 -9.44 -24.18 3.65
C ASN A 28 -8.73 -24.75 2.41
N VAL A 29 -9.37 -24.60 1.24
CA VAL A 29 -8.66 -24.61 -0.03
C VAL A 29 -7.96 -23.26 -0.01
N GLY A 30 -6.82 -23.20 0.67
CA GLY A 30 -5.97 -22.02 0.69
C GLY A 30 -5.88 -21.51 -0.73
N ASN A 31 -6.12 -20.21 -0.89
CA ASN A 31 -6.16 -19.56 -2.19
C ASN A 31 -4.94 -20.05 -2.98
N PRO A 32 -5.06 -20.53 -4.23
CA PRO A 32 -3.92 -21.06 -4.98
C PRO A 32 -2.71 -20.10 -5.01
N GLU A 33 -2.95 -18.79 -4.84
CA GLU A 33 -1.93 -17.75 -4.62
C GLU A 33 -1.16 -17.93 -3.28
N GLU A 34 -1.84 -18.22 -2.17
CA GLU A 34 -1.23 -18.46 -0.85
C GLU A 34 -0.36 -19.72 -0.83
N LYS A 35 -0.79 -20.78 -1.53
CA LYS A 35 0.00 -22.04 -1.61
C LYS A 35 1.36 -21.85 -2.27
N ASN A 36 1.50 -20.87 -3.18
CA ASN A 36 2.74 -20.59 -3.91
C ASN A 36 3.78 -19.76 -3.12
N LEU A 37 3.41 -19.19 -1.96
CA LEU A 37 4.28 -18.29 -1.21
C LEU A 37 5.20 -18.99 -0.20
N SER A 38 4.82 -20.18 0.27
CA SER A 38 5.50 -20.89 1.37
C SER A 38 6.98 -21.24 1.16
N ASN A 39 7.51 -21.13 -0.07
CA ASN A 39 8.94 -21.26 -0.39
C ASN A 39 9.49 -20.09 -1.24
N ALA A 40 8.68 -19.05 -1.46
CA ALA A 40 8.98 -17.97 -2.38
C ALA A 40 9.38 -16.67 -1.66
N VAL A 41 9.22 -16.61 -0.33
CA VAL A 41 9.66 -15.50 0.52
C VAL A 41 10.33 -16.05 1.77
N VAL A 42 11.48 -15.46 2.14
CA VAL A 42 12.22 -15.78 3.37
C VAL A 42 12.66 -14.49 4.06
N ILE A 43 13.00 -14.58 5.35
CA ILE A 43 13.66 -13.48 6.06
C ILE A 43 15.17 -13.71 5.98
N GLU A 44 15.90 -12.77 5.38
CA GLU A 44 17.36 -12.79 5.26
C GLU A 44 17.89 -11.53 5.94
N ASN A 45 18.75 -11.67 6.95
CA ASN A 45 19.34 -10.53 7.69
C ASN A 45 18.30 -9.49 8.18
N GLY A 46 17.09 -9.93 8.52
CA GLY A 46 16.01 -9.06 9.02
C GLY A 46 15.17 -8.35 7.95
N TYR A 47 15.48 -8.48 6.66
CA TYR A 47 14.61 -8.02 5.56
C TYR A 47 13.91 -9.20 4.86
N LEU A 48 12.83 -8.91 4.13
CA LEU A 48 12.19 -9.91 3.26
C LEU A 48 13.01 -10.11 1.99
N LYS A 49 13.24 -11.38 1.64
CA LYS A 49 13.82 -11.82 0.37
C LYS A 49 12.82 -12.66 -0.39
N PHE A 50 12.38 -12.14 -1.52
CA PHE A 50 11.54 -12.81 -2.49
C PHE A 50 12.41 -13.53 -3.53
N ARG A 51 11.96 -14.71 -3.96
CA ARG A 51 12.65 -15.48 -5.01
C ARG A 51 12.66 -14.75 -6.34
N ASP A 52 11.55 -14.12 -6.71
CA ASP A 52 11.32 -13.48 -8.00
C ASP A 52 10.22 -12.41 -7.88
N GLN A 53 10.03 -11.62 -8.95
CA GLN A 53 8.99 -10.57 -9.02
C GLN A 53 7.59 -11.15 -8.86
N LYS A 54 7.33 -12.33 -9.43
CA LYS A 54 6.02 -12.98 -9.34
C LYS A 54 5.63 -13.30 -7.90
N ALA A 55 6.59 -13.74 -7.08
CA ALA A 55 6.40 -13.97 -5.65
C ALA A 55 6.10 -12.66 -4.89
N PHE A 56 6.82 -11.59 -5.23
CA PHE A 56 6.56 -10.27 -4.69
C PHE A 56 5.16 -9.77 -5.04
N ASP A 57 4.79 -9.77 -6.32
CA ASP A 57 3.46 -9.34 -6.80
C ASP A 57 2.33 -10.16 -6.18
N SER A 58 2.54 -11.47 -5.99
CA SER A 58 1.56 -12.36 -5.35
C SER A 58 1.35 -12.02 -3.88
N LEU A 59 2.41 -11.69 -3.14
CA LEU A 59 2.26 -11.28 -1.74
C LEU A 59 1.67 -9.87 -1.66
N LEU A 60 2.10 -8.96 -2.52
CA LEU A 60 1.58 -7.60 -2.61
C LEU A 60 0.07 -7.59 -2.81
N SER A 61 -0.43 -8.38 -3.77
CA SER A 61 -1.86 -8.51 -4.05
C SER A 61 -2.65 -9.09 -2.86
N ILE A 62 -2.01 -9.88 -2.00
CA ILE A 62 -2.61 -10.37 -0.75
C ILE A 62 -2.59 -9.29 0.34
N LEU A 63 -1.52 -8.52 0.48
CA LEU A 63 -1.37 -7.52 1.55
C LEU A 63 -2.22 -6.28 1.34
N VAL A 64 -2.46 -5.90 0.08
CA VAL A 64 -3.36 -4.78 -0.26
C VAL A 64 -4.83 -5.20 -0.26
N LYS A 65 -5.13 -6.49 -0.02
CA LYS A 65 -6.51 -6.95 0.06
C LYS A 65 -7.19 -6.42 1.32
N PRO A 66 -8.38 -5.83 1.16
CA PRO A 66 -9.36 -5.55 2.21
C PRO A 66 -9.33 -6.41 3.48
N GLU A 67 -9.58 -7.71 3.30
CA GLU A 67 -9.72 -8.70 4.35
C GLU A 67 -8.42 -8.92 5.14
N ASN A 68 -7.29 -8.51 4.57
CA ASN A 68 -5.96 -8.68 5.14
C ASN A 68 -5.40 -7.40 5.76
N LEU A 69 -6.20 -6.33 5.86
CA LEU A 69 -5.70 -5.09 6.46
C LEU A 69 -5.24 -5.29 7.91
N ASN A 70 -6.03 -6.03 8.69
CA ASN A 70 -5.79 -6.34 10.11
C ASN A 70 -5.20 -7.76 10.31
N SER A 71 -4.99 -8.50 9.22
CA SER A 71 -4.48 -9.87 9.27
C SER A 71 -3.09 -9.92 8.65
N LYS A 72 -2.23 -10.78 9.18
CA LYS A 72 -0.88 -10.96 8.64
C LYS A 72 -0.79 -12.34 8.01
N PRO A 73 -0.40 -12.45 6.73
CA PRO A 73 -0.13 -13.74 6.11
C PRO A 73 0.85 -14.54 6.97
N LYS A 74 0.69 -15.87 7.00
CA LYS A 74 1.49 -16.76 7.86
C LYS A 74 2.98 -16.63 7.56
N GLU A 75 3.31 -16.41 6.30
CA GLU A 75 4.65 -16.19 5.74
C GLU A 75 5.35 -15.00 6.38
N LEU A 76 4.59 -14.00 6.84
CA LEU A 76 5.12 -12.79 7.46
C LEU A 76 5.04 -12.82 8.99
N ARG A 77 4.61 -13.92 9.62
CA ARG A 77 4.35 -13.96 11.07
C ARG A 77 5.52 -13.50 11.94
N TYR A 78 6.76 -13.75 11.49
CA TYR A 78 7.98 -13.39 12.22
C TYR A 78 8.72 -12.18 11.63
N PHE A 79 8.24 -11.63 10.52
CA PHE A 79 8.78 -10.41 9.95
C PHE A 79 8.10 -9.22 10.60
N LYS A 80 8.83 -8.16 10.96
CA LYS A 80 8.22 -6.91 11.42
C LYS A 80 8.43 -5.85 10.35
N SER A 81 7.36 -5.52 9.64
CA SER A 81 7.41 -4.54 8.55
C SER A 81 7.56 -3.12 9.09
N TYR A 82 7.99 -2.20 8.24
CA TYR A 82 8.05 -0.79 8.61
C TYR A 82 6.65 -0.22 8.88
N LYS A 83 5.60 -0.71 8.20
CA LYS A 83 4.20 -0.41 8.56
C LYS A 83 3.90 -0.83 10.00
N ASP A 84 4.30 -2.03 10.41
CA ASP A 84 4.07 -2.50 11.79
C ASP A 84 4.79 -1.60 12.82
N ILE A 85 6.05 -1.24 12.53
CA ILE A 85 6.84 -0.31 13.36
C ILE A 85 6.15 1.05 13.44
N PHE A 86 5.69 1.58 12.30
CA PHE A 86 5.03 2.87 12.23
C PHE A 86 3.73 2.88 13.04
N LEU A 87 2.89 1.86 12.93
CA LEU A 87 1.65 1.73 13.72
C LEU A 87 1.92 1.67 15.23
N GLU A 88 2.98 0.98 15.65
CA GLU A 88 3.39 0.98 17.07
C GLU A 88 3.86 2.36 17.55
N ILE A 89 4.54 3.12 16.70
CA ILE A 89 4.95 4.50 16.99
C ILE A 89 3.71 5.40 17.08
N GLU A 90 2.75 5.27 16.16
CA GLU A 90 1.47 5.98 16.21
C GLU A 90 0.70 5.69 17.50
N LYS A 91 0.68 4.43 17.95
CA LYS A 91 0.07 4.05 19.23
C LYS A 91 0.75 4.75 20.42
N GLN A 92 2.07 4.88 20.41
CA GLN A 92 2.78 5.62 21.46
C GLN A 92 2.53 7.14 21.37
N TYR A 93 2.34 7.67 20.17
CA TYR A 93 1.98 9.06 19.96
C TYR A 93 0.61 9.42 20.57
N GLU A 94 -0.29 8.45 20.68
CA GLU A 94 -1.57 8.62 21.38
C GLU A 94 -1.39 8.97 22.87
N ALA A 95 -0.29 8.56 23.49
CA ALA A 95 0.00 8.85 24.89
C ALA A 95 0.67 10.23 25.13
N VAL A 96 1.15 10.91 24.09
CA VAL A 96 1.82 12.22 24.20
C VAL A 96 0.83 13.30 24.64
N ASN A 97 1.07 13.97 25.76
CA ASN A 97 0.10 14.87 26.40
C ASN A 97 0.69 16.19 26.95
N SER A 98 1.97 16.43 26.72
CA SER A 98 2.69 17.64 27.14
C SER A 98 3.81 17.97 26.15
N SER A 99 4.29 19.21 26.16
CA SER A 99 5.43 19.62 25.32
C SER A 99 6.67 18.76 25.58
N LYS A 100 6.99 18.48 26.85
CA LYS A 100 8.11 17.61 27.21
C LYS A 100 7.97 16.21 26.60
N SER A 101 6.81 15.57 26.76
CA SER A 101 6.58 14.25 26.18
C SER A 101 6.60 14.25 24.64
N PHE A 102 6.31 15.39 24.01
CA PHE A 102 6.37 15.55 22.57
C PHE A 102 7.80 15.69 22.06
N ASP A 103 8.64 16.45 22.77
CA ASP A 103 10.07 16.54 22.49
C ASP A 103 10.76 15.19 22.72
N ASP A 104 10.49 14.53 23.86
CA ASP A 104 10.99 13.17 24.15
C ASP A 104 10.56 12.17 23.06
N PHE A 105 9.34 12.28 22.56
CA PHE A 105 8.83 11.43 21.45
C PHE A 105 9.58 11.70 20.14
N LYS A 106 9.79 12.98 19.79
CA LYS A 106 10.50 13.37 18.57
C LYS A 106 11.93 12.84 18.58
N ASP A 107 12.64 13.00 19.69
CA ASP A 107 14.03 12.56 19.82
C ASP A 107 14.13 11.03 19.76
N LYS A 108 13.20 10.32 20.41
CA LYS A 108 13.15 8.85 20.40
C LYS A 108 12.95 8.26 19.00
N TYR A 109 12.18 8.93 18.13
CA TYR A 109 11.76 8.38 16.82
C TYR A 109 12.26 9.16 15.61
N VAL A 110 13.22 10.07 15.78
CA VAL A 110 13.75 10.95 14.72
C VAL A 110 14.27 10.21 13.48
N ASP A 111 14.78 9.00 13.68
CA ASP A 111 15.30 8.11 12.63
C ASP A 111 14.22 7.28 11.92
N LEU A 112 13.03 7.16 12.51
CA LEU A 112 11.98 6.26 12.06
C LEU A 112 10.73 7.00 11.58
N VAL A 113 10.46 8.23 12.00
CA VAL A 113 9.32 9.02 11.51
C VAL A 113 9.71 10.46 11.25
N THR A 114 8.96 11.13 10.38
CA THR A 114 8.99 12.59 10.27
C THR A 114 7.75 13.16 10.93
N VAL A 115 7.94 14.15 11.81
CA VAL A 115 6.86 14.94 12.38
C VAL A 115 6.71 16.20 11.53
N ARG A 116 5.55 16.38 10.88
CA ARG A 116 5.25 17.56 10.05
C ARG A 116 5.04 18.80 10.92
N SER A 117 5.00 19.98 10.29
CA SER A 117 4.71 21.25 10.97
C SER A 117 3.34 21.28 11.66
N ASP A 118 2.35 20.57 11.12
CA ASP A 118 1.04 20.37 11.74
C ASP A 118 1.03 19.23 12.78
N SER A 119 2.21 18.69 13.11
CA SER A 119 2.45 17.58 14.03
C SER A 119 1.77 16.26 13.62
N SER A 120 1.55 16.05 12.33
CA SER A 120 1.25 14.71 11.80
C SER A 120 2.49 13.84 11.76
N LEU A 121 2.31 12.54 11.95
CA LEU A 121 3.36 11.56 11.68
C LEU A 121 3.29 11.11 10.22
N ILE A 122 4.45 11.06 9.57
CA ILE A 122 4.63 10.44 8.25
C ILE A 122 5.87 9.55 8.25
N TYR A 123 5.92 8.60 7.32
CA TYR A 123 7.09 7.76 7.11
C TYR A 123 8.36 8.59 6.87
N LYS A 124 9.48 8.18 7.48
CA LYS A 124 10.79 8.81 7.33
C LYS A 124 11.40 8.49 5.97
N PHE A 125 11.18 7.31 5.45
CA PHE A 125 11.66 6.85 4.14
C PHE A 125 10.58 6.02 3.46
N GLY A 126 10.75 5.78 2.16
CA GLY A 126 9.80 4.99 1.39
C GLY A 126 8.43 5.65 1.26
N THR A 127 7.43 4.78 1.15
CA THR A 127 6.04 5.09 0.84
C THR A 127 5.13 4.20 1.71
N PRO A 128 3.83 4.49 1.81
CA PRO A 128 2.91 3.61 2.51
C PRO A 128 2.88 2.17 1.94
N LEU A 129 3.06 2.01 0.63
CA LEU A 129 3.09 0.69 -0.01
C LEU A 129 4.38 -0.06 0.33
N SER A 130 5.53 0.58 0.14
CA SER A 130 6.83 -0.05 0.45
C SER A 130 7.01 -0.40 1.93
N ALA A 131 6.34 0.33 2.83
CA ALA A 131 6.31 0.01 4.24
C ALA A 131 5.71 -1.37 4.56
N LEU A 132 4.92 -1.97 3.66
CA LEU A 132 4.35 -3.31 3.84
C LEU A 132 5.41 -4.42 3.82
N PHE A 133 6.49 -4.23 3.08
CA PHE A 133 7.47 -5.29 2.80
C PHE A 133 8.90 -4.92 3.18
N THR A 134 9.16 -3.66 3.52
CA THR A 134 10.46 -3.22 4.03
C THR A 134 10.58 -3.40 5.54
N ASN A 135 11.81 -3.61 6.01
CA ASN A 135 12.12 -3.61 7.45
C ASN A 135 12.28 -2.17 7.99
N GLY A 136 12.63 -2.02 9.27
CA GLY A 136 12.88 -0.71 9.90
C GLY A 136 14.07 0.09 9.33
N TYR A 137 14.83 -0.49 8.40
CA TYR A 137 15.93 0.16 7.67
C TYR A 137 15.57 0.45 6.20
N GLY A 138 14.33 0.17 5.78
CA GLY A 138 13.86 0.41 4.42
C GLY A 138 14.31 -0.64 3.42
N GLU A 139 14.66 -1.85 3.85
CA GLU A 139 15.27 -2.87 2.98
C GLU A 139 14.28 -3.95 2.58
N VAL A 140 14.38 -4.38 1.31
CA VAL A 140 13.72 -5.55 0.74
C VAL A 140 14.58 -6.13 -0.38
N LYS A 141 14.52 -7.44 -0.63
CA LYS A 141 15.23 -8.09 -1.73
C LYS A 141 14.26 -8.86 -2.63
N ILE A 142 14.32 -8.63 -3.94
CA ILE A 142 13.51 -9.33 -4.94
C ILE A 142 14.45 -9.95 -5.97
N GLY A 143 14.50 -11.28 -5.99
CA GLY A 143 15.51 -12.02 -6.77
C GLY A 143 16.92 -11.61 -6.35
N ASP A 144 17.69 -11.13 -7.33
CA ASP A 144 19.08 -10.69 -7.12
C ASP A 144 19.22 -9.22 -6.68
N PHE A 145 18.12 -8.47 -6.66
CA PHE A 145 18.13 -7.03 -6.42
C PHE A 145 17.72 -6.72 -4.98
N THR A 146 18.59 -6.02 -4.26
CA THR A 146 18.26 -5.42 -2.98
C THR A 146 17.85 -3.97 -3.22
N THR A 147 16.68 -3.60 -2.73
CA THR A 147 16.16 -2.23 -2.75
C THR A 147 16.17 -1.66 -1.35
N VAL A 148 16.73 -0.46 -1.22
CA VAL A 148 16.81 0.30 0.03
C VAL A 148 16.12 1.64 -0.17
N TYR A 149 15.11 1.91 0.66
CA TYR A 149 14.45 3.20 0.76
C TYR A 149 15.16 4.02 1.84
N THR A 150 15.92 5.01 1.39
CA THR A 150 16.86 5.78 2.21
C THR A 150 16.19 6.97 2.92
N LYS A 151 16.78 7.39 4.05
CA LYS A 151 16.30 8.53 4.86
C LYS A 151 16.30 9.85 4.08
N ASP A 152 17.17 10.00 3.08
CA ASP A 152 17.23 11.15 2.18
C ASP A 152 16.29 11.04 0.97
N GLN A 153 15.24 10.20 1.09
CA GLN A 153 14.13 10.09 0.13
C GLN A 153 14.53 9.54 -1.23
N ARG A 154 15.44 8.57 -1.26
CA ARG A 154 15.79 7.86 -2.49
C ARG A 154 15.47 6.39 -2.37
N MET A 155 15.00 5.81 -3.45
CA MET A 155 14.97 4.37 -3.64
C MET A 155 16.24 3.96 -4.40
N VAL A 156 17.08 3.16 -3.75
CA VAL A 156 18.32 2.63 -4.33
C VAL A 156 18.17 1.13 -4.48
N SER A 157 18.09 0.65 -5.72
CA SER A 157 18.09 -0.79 -6.03
C SER A 157 19.43 -1.19 -6.62
N TYR A 158 20.03 -2.27 -6.12
CA TYR A 158 21.30 -2.76 -6.63
C TYR A 158 21.34 -4.28 -6.68
N LYS A 159 22.05 -4.82 -7.67
CA LYS A 159 22.31 -6.26 -7.78
C LYS A 159 23.44 -6.72 -6.86
N GLY A 160 23.30 -7.89 -6.26
CA GLY A 160 24.39 -8.62 -5.61
C GLY A 160 24.30 -8.70 -4.08
N ASN A 161 25.47 -8.60 -3.42
CA ASN A 161 25.58 -8.71 -1.97
C ASN A 161 25.06 -7.47 -1.25
N HIS A 162 24.53 -7.67 -0.05
CA HIS A 162 24.09 -6.59 0.83
C HIS A 162 25.19 -5.53 1.03
N LYS A 163 24.80 -4.25 1.03
CA LYS A 163 25.67 -3.09 1.20
C LYS A 163 25.29 -2.40 2.52
N SER A 164 26.30 -1.93 3.25
CA SER A 164 26.09 -1.09 4.43
C SER A 164 25.39 0.24 4.09
N GLU A 165 24.80 0.89 5.10
CA GLU A 165 24.15 2.20 4.94
C GLU A 165 25.09 3.25 4.31
N GLU A 166 26.37 3.28 4.71
CA GLU A 166 27.38 4.18 4.13
C GLU A 166 27.57 3.91 2.62
N GLN A 167 27.70 2.64 2.24
CA GLN A 167 27.86 2.25 0.84
C GLN A 167 26.62 2.59 0.01
N VAL A 168 25.41 2.42 0.56
CA VAL A 168 24.16 2.81 -0.11
C VAL A 168 24.06 4.33 -0.24
N ASN A 169 24.45 5.07 0.79
CA ASN A 169 24.45 6.54 0.78
C ASN A 169 25.41 7.12 -0.28
N ASN A 170 26.48 6.41 -0.62
CA ASN A 170 27.42 6.80 -1.68
C ASN A 170 26.92 6.52 -3.10
N ILE A 171 25.88 5.69 -3.27
CA ILE A 171 25.24 5.47 -4.57
C ILE A 171 24.31 6.64 -4.86
N LYS A 172 24.75 7.59 -5.71
CA LYS A 172 23.98 8.81 -6.02
C LYS A 172 23.24 8.77 -7.35
N THR A 173 23.70 7.96 -8.29
CA THR A 173 23.18 7.93 -9.65
C THR A 173 22.97 6.49 -10.10
N THR A 174 22.02 6.33 -11.02
CA THR A 174 21.75 5.09 -11.72
C THR A 174 22.95 4.66 -12.58
N ASP A 175 23.29 3.37 -12.55
CA ASP A 175 24.34 2.74 -13.38
C ASP A 175 23.89 1.31 -13.75
N ALA A 176 23.36 1.14 -14.97
CA ALA A 176 22.89 -0.18 -15.42
C ALA A 176 24.00 -1.21 -15.54
N LYS A 177 25.23 -0.80 -15.88
CA LYS A 177 26.35 -1.74 -16.01
C LYS A 177 26.70 -2.35 -14.66
N ALA A 178 26.59 -1.55 -13.60
CA ALA A 178 26.73 -2.00 -12.23
C ALA A 178 25.46 -2.65 -11.65
N GLY A 179 24.35 -2.69 -12.41
CA GLY A 179 23.05 -3.18 -11.93
C GLY A 179 22.47 -2.31 -10.82
N VAL A 180 22.67 -0.99 -10.91
CA VAL A 180 22.23 0.01 -9.92
C VAL A 180 21.16 0.92 -10.51
N PHE A 181 20.07 1.08 -9.79
CA PHE A 181 18.97 1.99 -10.10
C PHE A 181 18.72 2.93 -8.92
N VAL A 182 18.63 4.23 -9.20
CA VAL A 182 18.32 5.26 -8.21
C VAL A 182 17.11 6.07 -8.70
N SER A 183 16.13 6.24 -7.81
CA SER A 183 14.95 7.07 -8.03
C SER A 183 14.68 7.95 -6.82
N ASP A 184 14.30 9.20 -7.06
CA ASP A 184 13.88 10.11 -5.99
C ASP A 184 12.42 9.85 -5.61
N ILE A 185 12.14 9.98 -4.30
CA ILE A 185 10.81 9.91 -3.70
C ILE A 185 10.36 11.34 -3.42
N LEU A 186 9.54 11.89 -4.32
CA LEU A 186 9.06 13.25 -4.22
C LEU A 186 7.91 13.35 -3.19
N LYS A 187 8.10 14.22 -2.19
CA LYS A 187 7.07 14.55 -1.18
C LYS A 187 6.15 15.69 -1.60
N SER A 188 6.51 16.46 -2.63
CA SER A 188 5.67 17.51 -3.19
C SER A 188 4.67 16.90 -4.18
N VAL A 189 3.38 17.24 -4.03
CA VAL A 189 2.34 16.86 -4.99
C VAL A 189 2.71 17.42 -6.35
N SER A 190 3.13 16.57 -7.28
CA SER A 190 3.19 16.96 -8.68
C SER A 190 1.76 17.02 -9.17
N VAL A 191 1.15 18.22 -9.20
CA VAL A 191 -0.18 18.41 -9.79
C VAL A 191 -0.05 18.07 -11.28
N ALA A 192 -0.27 16.81 -11.62
CA ALA A 192 -0.15 16.34 -12.99
C ALA A 192 -1.43 16.74 -13.72
N THR A 193 -1.42 17.92 -14.37
CA THR A 193 -2.32 18.19 -15.50
C THR A 193 -1.72 17.67 -16.82
N THR A 194 -0.43 17.34 -16.84
CA THR A 194 0.26 16.62 -17.92
C THR A 194 1.51 15.99 -17.30
N GLU A 195 1.62 14.66 -17.33
CA GLU A 195 2.87 14.00 -16.92
C GLU A 195 3.96 14.29 -17.97
N ASN A 196 5.11 14.81 -17.54
CA ASN A 196 6.27 14.90 -18.42
C ASN A 196 6.68 13.48 -18.83
N THR A 197 6.45 13.14 -20.11
CA THR A 197 6.80 11.84 -20.71
C THR A 197 8.31 11.57 -20.70
N TYR A 198 9.12 12.60 -20.46
CA TYR A 198 10.58 12.54 -20.35
C TYR A 198 11.04 13.26 -19.08
N GLY A 199 11.68 12.52 -18.18
CA GLY A 199 12.19 13.03 -16.91
C GLY A 199 12.76 11.89 -16.05
N PRO A 200 13.45 12.21 -14.94
CA PRO A 200 13.93 11.19 -14.01
C PRO A 200 12.75 10.37 -13.49
N THR A 201 12.95 9.05 -13.42
CA THR A 201 12.00 8.12 -12.82
C THR A 201 11.80 8.50 -11.36
N THR A 202 10.59 8.90 -10.98
CA THR A 202 10.28 9.41 -9.63
C THR A 202 9.11 8.66 -9.01
N THR A 203 9.21 8.35 -7.73
CA THR A 203 8.08 7.87 -6.93
C THR A 203 7.45 9.07 -6.25
N ALA A 204 6.13 9.25 -6.35
CA ALA A 204 5.48 10.45 -5.83
C ALA A 204 4.00 10.23 -5.48
N ALA A 205 3.51 11.00 -4.52
CA ALA A 205 2.08 11.30 -4.42
C ALA A 205 1.75 12.33 -5.51
N ILE A 206 1.00 11.93 -6.54
CA ILE A 206 0.66 12.77 -7.69
C ILE A 206 -0.63 13.58 -7.48
N LYS A 207 -1.41 13.23 -6.46
CA LYS A 207 -2.50 14.07 -5.93
C LYS A 207 -2.71 13.76 -4.47
N SER A 208 -2.87 14.79 -3.65
CA SER A 208 -3.15 14.66 -2.21
C SER A 208 -4.26 15.63 -1.84
N GLU A 209 -5.25 15.13 -1.12
CA GLU A 209 -6.38 15.91 -0.62
C GLU A 209 -6.56 15.66 0.88
N LEU A 210 -6.93 16.73 1.59
CA LEU A 210 -7.20 16.68 3.03
C LEU A 210 -8.62 17.19 3.30
N TYR A 211 -9.46 16.29 3.80
CA TYR A 211 -10.85 16.60 4.12
C TYR A 211 -11.05 16.68 5.63
N TYR A 212 -11.82 17.65 6.09
CA TYR A 212 -12.18 17.80 7.50
C TYR A 212 -13.64 17.44 7.71
N ASN A 213 -13.97 16.96 8.90
CA ASN A 213 -15.34 16.93 9.35
C ASN A 213 -15.79 18.31 9.88
N GLU A 214 -17.09 18.45 10.15
CA GLU A 214 -17.70 19.73 10.57
C GLU A 214 -17.11 20.29 11.87
N ASP A 215 -16.74 19.44 12.84
CA ASP A 215 -16.17 19.88 14.11
C ASP A 215 -14.66 20.21 14.03
N GLY A 216 -14.02 19.96 12.87
CA GLY A 216 -12.60 20.18 12.65
C GLY A 216 -11.67 19.35 13.53
N LYS A 217 -12.18 18.32 14.21
CA LYS A 217 -11.40 17.41 15.08
C LYS A 217 -11.01 16.13 14.36
N ARG A 218 -11.62 15.81 13.23
CA ARG A 218 -11.26 14.64 12.42
C ARG A 218 -10.93 15.09 11.01
N ARG A 219 -9.96 14.43 10.42
CA ARG A 219 -9.58 14.67 9.04
C ARG A 219 -9.22 13.38 8.33
N LEU A 220 -9.36 13.38 7.01
CA LEU A 220 -9.11 12.26 6.13
C LEU A 220 -8.10 12.72 5.08
N PHE A 221 -6.93 12.10 5.07
CA PHE A 221 -5.95 12.24 3.98
C PHE A 221 -6.25 11.20 2.92
N VAL A 222 -6.28 11.64 1.67
CA VAL A 222 -6.39 10.77 0.50
C VAL A 222 -5.28 11.15 -0.46
N ASP A 223 -4.43 10.19 -0.79
CA ASP A 223 -3.35 10.38 -1.76
C ASP A 223 -3.50 9.37 -2.90
N LEU A 224 -3.20 9.83 -4.11
CA LEU A 224 -2.93 8.98 -5.26
C LEU A 224 -1.42 8.93 -5.47
N TRP A 225 -0.87 7.73 -5.42
CA TRP A 225 0.54 7.48 -5.58
C TRP A 225 0.86 6.87 -6.94
N LYS A 226 2.04 7.24 -7.44
CA LYS A 226 2.73 6.58 -8.54
C LYS A 226 4.09 6.13 -8.03
N GLU A 227 4.31 4.82 -8.01
CA GLU A 227 5.61 4.23 -7.73
C GLU A 227 6.25 3.74 -9.01
N ASN A 228 7.55 4.00 -9.14
CA ASN A 228 8.34 3.46 -10.24
C ASN A 228 9.44 2.56 -9.67
N THR A 229 9.47 1.31 -10.11
CA THR A 229 10.48 0.33 -9.72
C THR A 229 11.22 -0.20 -10.94
N PRO A 230 12.49 -0.61 -10.81
CA PRO A 230 13.22 -1.18 -11.93
C PRO A 230 12.64 -2.54 -12.31
N ARG A 231 12.73 -2.92 -13.60
CA ARG A 231 12.53 -4.33 -13.99
C ARG A 231 13.56 -5.21 -13.29
N THR A 232 13.12 -6.31 -12.71
CA THR A 232 14.00 -7.24 -11.97
C THR A 232 14.51 -8.41 -12.82
N ASP A 233 14.11 -8.49 -14.11
CA ASP A 233 14.56 -9.53 -15.05
C ASP A 233 15.97 -9.26 -15.62
N GLY A 234 16.58 -8.12 -15.27
CA GLY A 234 17.94 -7.77 -15.66
C GLY A 234 18.10 -7.27 -17.09
N SER A 235 17.01 -7.15 -17.87
CA SER A 235 17.03 -6.58 -19.22
C SER A 235 16.81 -5.07 -19.22
N TRP A 236 17.50 -4.34 -18.33
CA TRP A 236 17.37 -2.89 -18.18
C TRP A 236 18.62 -2.16 -18.70
N THR A 237 18.45 -1.18 -19.59
CA THR A 237 19.52 -0.29 -20.07
C THR A 237 19.26 1.15 -19.59
N PRO A 238 20.28 1.98 -19.29
CA PRO A 238 20.07 3.32 -18.73
C PRO A 238 19.48 4.33 -19.72
N SER A 239 19.52 4.02 -21.02
CA SER A 239 18.99 4.85 -22.10
C SER A 239 17.51 4.61 -22.38
N GLU A 240 16.98 3.49 -21.91
CA GLU A 240 15.56 3.16 -21.99
C GLU A 240 15.01 3.31 -20.57
N THR A 241 13.79 3.78 -20.41
CA THR A 241 13.16 3.91 -19.10
C THR A 241 12.23 2.72 -18.79
N PRO A 242 12.64 1.42 -18.78
CA PRO A 242 11.75 0.36 -18.33
C PRO A 242 11.58 0.41 -16.82
N SER A 243 10.61 1.19 -16.38
CA SER A 243 10.04 1.11 -15.04
C SER A 243 8.82 0.22 -15.04
N ILE A 244 8.67 -0.56 -13.98
CA ILE A 244 7.39 -1.05 -13.52
C ILE A 244 6.72 0.13 -12.80
N VAL A 245 5.57 0.56 -13.32
CA VAL A 245 4.78 1.63 -12.75
C VAL A 245 3.64 1.02 -11.95
N HIS A 246 3.47 1.49 -10.72
CA HIS A 246 2.39 1.07 -9.83
C HIS A 246 1.57 2.29 -9.41
N TYR A 247 0.28 2.27 -9.70
CA TYR A 247 -0.68 3.22 -9.16
C TYR A 247 -1.47 2.63 -7.99
N TYR A 248 -1.62 3.41 -6.92
CA TYR A 248 -2.46 3.04 -5.78
C TYR A 248 -2.97 4.28 -5.04
N PHE A 249 -4.11 4.15 -4.37
CA PHE A 249 -4.57 5.17 -3.42
C PHE A 249 -4.15 4.81 -2.01
N THR A 250 -3.95 5.84 -1.20
CA THR A 250 -3.89 5.71 0.25
C THR A 250 -4.96 6.55 0.91
N SER A 251 -5.57 6.03 1.97
CA SER A 251 -6.53 6.75 2.79
C SER A 251 -6.19 6.60 4.26
N ARG A 252 -6.10 7.71 5.00
CA ARG A 252 -5.79 7.72 6.44
C ARG A 252 -6.65 8.73 7.18
N GLN A 253 -7.40 8.26 8.16
CA GLN A 253 -8.15 9.11 9.07
C GLN A 253 -7.32 9.43 10.31
N GLU A 254 -7.34 10.71 10.67
CA GLU A 254 -6.68 11.21 11.87
C GLU A 254 -7.66 11.93 12.79
N LEU A 255 -7.35 11.93 14.08
CA LEU A 255 -8.04 12.65 15.13
C LEU A 255 -7.10 13.70 15.75
N LYS A 256 -7.63 14.91 15.92
CA LYS A 256 -6.96 16.02 16.58
C LYS A 256 -6.78 15.72 18.06
N LYS A 257 -5.58 15.99 18.56
CA LYS A 257 -5.24 15.99 19.98
C LYS A 257 -5.08 17.41 20.50
N THR A 258 -5.26 17.56 21.82
CA THR A 258 -4.94 18.80 22.53
C THR A 258 -3.45 19.12 22.49
N PHE A 259 -2.60 18.08 22.54
CA PHE A 259 -1.14 18.17 22.47
C PHE A 259 -0.60 17.13 21.47
N GLY A 260 0.38 17.52 20.65
CA GLY A 260 0.94 16.65 19.61
C GLY A 260 0.05 16.50 18.37
N GLY A 261 -0.63 17.56 17.94
CA GLY A 261 -1.38 17.63 16.67
C GLY A 261 -2.30 16.45 16.35
N TRP A 262 -1.96 15.66 15.33
CA TRP A 262 -2.87 14.70 14.72
C TRP A 262 -2.36 13.27 14.83
N ARG A 263 -3.18 12.40 15.43
CA ARG A 263 -2.90 10.96 15.53
C ARG A 263 -3.78 10.17 14.56
N THR A 264 -3.31 9.01 14.13
CA THR A 264 -4.15 8.02 13.47
C THR A 264 -5.33 7.63 14.36
N ASN A 265 -6.47 7.38 13.73
CA ASN A 265 -7.70 7.02 14.43
C ASN A 265 -8.31 5.73 13.86
N GLU A 266 -8.62 4.78 14.73
CA GLU A 266 -9.41 3.60 14.36
C GLU A 266 -10.80 4.01 13.89
N THR A 267 -11.18 3.57 12.69
CA THR A 267 -12.43 3.98 12.06
C THR A 267 -12.89 2.99 11.01
N ASP A 268 -14.13 3.16 10.56
CA ASP A 268 -14.62 2.52 9.35
C ASP A 268 -14.26 3.38 8.14
N TYR A 269 -13.74 2.76 7.10
CA TYR A 269 -13.47 3.40 5.81
C TYR A 269 -14.48 2.93 4.79
N TYR A 270 -14.85 3.84 3.89
CA TYR A 270 -15.78 3.60 2.82
C TYR A 270 -15.27 4.24 1.53
N PHE A 271 -15.40 3.50 0.44
CA PHE A 271 -14.98 3.89 -0.89
C PHE A 271 -16.10 3.58 -1.84
N SER A 272 -16.49 4.54 -2.66
CA SER A 272 -17.54 4.30 -3.64
C SER A 272 -17.26 5.00 -4.96
N ASN A 273 -17.72 4.34 -6.02
CA ASN A 273 -17.62 4.80 -7.39
C ASN A 273 -16.19 5.21 -7.77
N LEU A 274 -15.17 4.44 -7.36
CA LEU A 274 -13.81 4.70 -7.85
C LEU A 274 -13.77 4.27 -9.31
N ASN A 275 -13.64 5.24 -10.21
CA ASN A 275 -13.62 5.06 -11.65
C ASN A 275 -12.44 5.85 -12.20
N TYR A 276 -11.35 5.14 -12.47
CA TYR A 276 -10.10 5.75 -12.95
C TYR A 276 -9.65 5.07 -14.23
N THR A 277 -9.23 5.87 -15.20
CA THR A 277 -8.54 5.41 -16.39
C THR A 277 -7.09 5.82 -16.26
N TYR A 278 -6.19 4.88 -16.51
CA TYR A 278 -4.76 5.12 -16.43
C TYR A 278 -4.08 4.57 -17.68
N THR A 279 -3.07 5.30 -18.15
CA THR A 279 -2.49 5.11 -19.48
C THR A 279 -0.99 4.94 -19.42
N PHE A 280 -0.47 4.08 -20.29
CA PHE A 280 0.96 3.82 -20.43
C PHE A 280 1.35 3.78 -21.89
N LYS A 281 2.59 4.22 -22.14
CA LYS A 281 3.32 3.84 -23.32
C LYS A 281 4.02 2.53 -23.01
N SER A 282 3.48 1.43 -23.53
CA SER A 282 4.11 0.12 -23.40
C SER A 282 5.31 -0.01 -24.32
N PHE A 283 6.32 -0.75 -23.86
CA PHE A 283 7.48 -1.14 -24.68
C PHE A 283 7.18 -2.34 -25.58
N VAL A 284 6.11 -3.10 -25.28
CA VAL A 284 5.65 -4.26 -26.06
C VAL A 284 4.40 -3.86 -26.82
N SER A 285 4.41 -3.97 -28.16
CA SER A 285 3.35 -3.43 -29.03
C SER A 285 1.98 -4.11 -28.91
N THR A 286 1.79 -5.04 -27.99
CA THR A 286 0.62 -5.92 -27.87
C THR A 286 -0.25 -5.64 -26.65
N THR A 287 0.17 -4.79 -25.72
CA THR A 287 -0.63 -4.44 -24.53
C THR A 287 -1.46 -3.18 -24.74
N PRO A 288 -2.71 -3.13 -24.24
CA PRO A 288 -3.51 -1.93 -24.31
C PRO A 288 -2.80 -0.76 -23.62
N THR A 289 -2.82 0.42 -24.23
CA THR A 289 -2.17 1.63 -23.70
C THR A 289 -3.03 2.35 -22.65
N SER A 290 -4.21 1.81 -22.34
CA SER A 290 -5.18 2.37 -21.41
C SER A 290 -5.91 1.26 -20.66
N TYR A 291 -6.06 1.45 -19.35
CA TYR A 291 -6.68 0.50 -18.43
C TYR A 291 -7.71 1.22 -17.57
N ASN A 292 -8.82 0.54 -17.29
CA ASN A 292 -9.88 1.06 -16.44
C ASN A 292 -9.89 0.32 -15.11
N PHE A 293 -9.81 1.09 -14.03
CA PHE A 293 -10.06 0.62 -12.67
C PHE A 293 -11.46 1.05 -12.24
N ASN A 294 -12.25 0.07 -11.80
CA ASN A 294 -13.59 0.27 -11.29
C ASN A 294 -13.75 -0.45 -9.95
N LEU A 295 -14.09 0.31 -8.91
CA LEU A 295 -14.48 -0.20 -7.60
C LEU A 295 -15.82 0.45 -7.20
N PRO A 296 -16.96 -0.24 -7.37
CA PRO A 296 -18.28 0.36 -7.16
C PRO A 296 -18.53 0.75 -5.70
N ASN A 297 -18.25 -0.16 -4.78
CA ASN A 297 -18.37 0.08 -3.35
C ASN A 297 -17.42 -0.85 -2.61
N TYR A 298 -16.76 -0.34 -1.59
CA TYR A 298 -15.86 -1.08 -0.75
C TYR A 298 -15.82 -0.45 0.65
N SER A 299 -15.73 -1.27 1.69
CA SER A 299 -15.67 -0.79 3.07
C SER A 299 -14.77 -1.66 3.94
N VAL A 300 -13.99 -1.03 4.81
CA VAL A 300 -13.25 -1.72 5.88
C VAL A 300 -13.77 -1.24 7.22
N GLY A 301 -14.13 -2.15 8.12
CA GLY A 301 -14.50 -1.78 9.49
C GLY A 301 -13.32 -1.82 10.47
N ASN A 302 -13.35 -0.99 11.51
CA ASN A 302 -12.38 -0.97 12.62
C ASN A 302 -10.92 -1.02 12.17
N ALA A 303 -10.57 -0.19 11.19
CA ALA A 303 -9.24 -0.13 10.63
C ALA A 303 -8.41 0.95 11.31
N THR A 304 -7.16 0.60 11.67
CA THR A 304 -6.17 1.54 12.18
C THR A 304 -5.04 1.70 11.16
N GLY A 305 -4.67 2.95 10.88
CA GLY A 305 -3.58 3.30 9.97
C GLY A 305 -4.02 3.61 8.54
N THR A 306 -3.04 3.59 7.64
CA THR A 306 -3.24 3.84 6.21
C THR A 306 -3.86 2.63 5.52
N ILE A 307 -4.97 2.85 4.83
CA ILE A 307 -5.57 1.92 3.87
C ILE A 307 -4.89 2.10 2.52
N ILE A 308 -4.63 1.00 1.82
CA ILE A 308 -4.11 1.01 0.45
C ILE A 308 -5.17 0.40 -0.46
N ILE A 309 -5.44 1.06 -1.58
CA ILE A 309 -6.29 0.54 -2.66
C ILE A 309 -5.41 0.44 -3.89
N ASP A 310 -5.06 -0.79 -4.23
CA ASP A 310 -4.26 -1.08 -5.41
C ASP A 310 -5.09 -0.87 -6.69
N ILE A 311 -4.59 -0.03 -7.60
CA ILE A 311 -5.21 0.22 -8.90
C ILE A 311 -4.65 -0.73 -9.94
N GLY A 312 -3.34 -0.96 -9.91
CA GLY A 312 -2.65 -1.86 -10.81
C GLY A 312 -1.20 -1.48 -11.07
N THR A 313 -0.47 -2.49 -11.57
CA THR A 313 0.94 -2.41 -11.93
C THR A 313 1.10 -2.72 -13.42
N GLN A 314 1.91 -1.92 -14.14
CA GLN A 314 2.21 -2.14 -15.56
C GLN A 314 3.68 -1.85 -15.88
N GLU A 315 4.24 -2.60 -16.81
CA GLU A 315 5.54 -2.27 -17.42
C GLU A 315 5.37 -1.20 -18.49
N GLY A 316 6.05 -0.07 -18.35
CA GLY A 316 5.90 1.02 -19.31
C GLY A 316 6.33 2.37 -18.78
N VAL A 317 6.13 3.38 -19.62
CA VAL A 317 6.17 4.78 -19.19
C VAL A 317 4.75 5.22 -18.92
N ALA A 318 4.47 5.67 -17.70
CA ALA A 318 3.19 6.27 -17.34
C ALA A 318 2.94 7.51 -18.21
N MET A 319 1.73 7.64 -18.77
CA MET A 319 1.32 8.85 -19.48
C MET A 319 0.31 9.68 -18.69
N GLY A 320 -0.43 9.06 -17.78
CA GLY A 320 -1.33 9.74 -16.88
C GLY A 320 -2.41 8.85 -16.31
N ILE A 321 -3.12 9.38 -15.32
CA ILE A 321 -4.29 8.80 -14.69
C ILE A 321 -5.32 9.90 -14.48
N TYR A 322 -6.58 9.62 -14.76
CA TYR A 322 -7.69 10.54 -14.58
C TYR A 322 -8.94 9.77 -14.16
N GLY A 323 -9.88 10.47 -13.53
CA GLY A 323 -11.10 9.85 -13.03
C GLY A 323 -11.63 10.47 -11.75
N THR A 324 -12.58 9.77 -11.14
CA THR A 324 -13.25 10.25 -9.92
C THR A 324 -13.50 9.10 -8.97
N GLY A 325 -13.59 9.42 -7.69
CA GLY A 325 -14.03 8.47 -6.68
C GLY A 325 -14.38 9.15 -5.38
N ARG A 326 -15.08 8.47 -4.49
CA ARG A 326 -15.39 8.98 -3.15
C ARG A 326 -14.64 8.16 -2.11
N PHE A 327 -13.97 8.87 -1.23
CA PHE A 327 -13.22 8.33 -0.10
C PHE A 327 -13.76 9.00 1.15
N TYR A 328 -14.36 8.24 2.05
CA TYR A 328 -14.92 8.77 3.30
C TYR A 328 -14.68 7.77 4.44
N SER A 329 -14.88 8.24 5.66
CA SER A 329 -14.68 7.43 6.86
C SER A 329 -15.75 7.72 7.89
N GLY A 330 -15.88 6.88 8.91
CA GLY A 330 -16.79 7.14 10.04
C GLY A 330 -16.53 8.50 10.71
N GLY A 331 -15.27 8.98 10.69
CA GLY A 331 -14.90 10.28 11.22
C GLY A 331 -15.07 11.46 10.26
N VAL A 332 -15.09 11.21 8.95
CA VAL A 332 -15.27 12.23 7.90
C VAL A 332 -16.25 11.67 6.84
N PRO A 333 -17.56 11.62 7.15
CA PRO A 333 -18.54 10.93 6.30
C PRO A 333 -18.94 11.72 5.04
N ASN A 334 -18.78 13.04 5.07
CA ASN A 334 -19.22 13.96 4.02
C ASN A 334 -18.07 14.43 3.12
N ALA A 335 -16.99 13.65 3.01
CA ALA A 335 -15.87 14.00 2.14
C ALA A 335 -16.35 14.13 0.66
N PRO A 336 -15.91 15.18 -0.05
CA PRO A 336 -16.24 15.38 -1.45
C PRO A 336 -15.57 14.32 -2.34
N SER A 337 -15.95 14.29 -3.62
CA SER A 337 -15.28 13.42 -4.58
C SER A 337 -13.82 13.82 -4.78
N PHE A 338 -12.95 12.81 -4.79
CA PHE A 338 -11.56 12.93 -5.21
C PHE A 338 -11.53 12.86 -6.74
N ASN A 339 -11.23 13.99 -7.38
CA ASN A 339 -11.23 14.12 -8.84
C ASN A 339 -9.82 14.32 -9.36
N VAL A 340 -9.41 13.49 -10.32
CA VAL A 340 -8.18 13.64 -11.08
C VAL A 340 -8.58 14.08 -12.51
N PRO A 341 -8.34 15.34 -12.89
CA PRO A 341 -8.72 15.83 -14.21
C PRO A 341 -7.92 15.10 -15.31
N ASN A 342 -8.53 14.98 -16.49
CA ASN A 342 -7.87 14.50 -17.70
C ASN A 342 -7.08 15.61 -18.37
#